data_AF-A0A915EBL6-F1
#
_entry.id   AF-A0A915EBL6-F1
#
_cell.length_a   1.000
_cell.length_b   1.000
_cell.length_c   1.000
_cell.angle_alpha   90.00
_cell.angle_beta   90.00
_cell.angle_gamma   90.00
#
_symmetry.space_group_name_H-M   'P 1'
#
loop_
_entity.id
_entity.type
_entity.pdbx_description
1 polymer ?
#
loop_
_entity_poly.entity_id
_entity_poly.type
_entity_poly.pdbx_seq_one_letter_code
_entity_poly.pdbx_strand_id
1 'polypeptide(L)' 'MHSLLTLRIFTDDQRANIGIIVVVDGGSEQLDDYELAIRTVRCYSTYHKYPFYLIDVGTNSTISFFCPQEDVG' A
#
# COMPACT_ATOMS: atom_id res chain seq x y z
N MET A 1 -4.44 -7.65 18.55
CA MET A 1 -3.25 -8.28 17.93
C MET A 1 -2.75 -7.32 16.88
N HIS A 2 -1.49 -6.86 16.94
CA HIS A 2 -0.98 -5.87 15.98
C HIS A 2 -0.48 -6.61 14.73
N SER A 3 -1.24 -6.54 13.63
CA SER A 3 -0.80 -7.03 12.32
C SER A 3 0.42 -6.23 11.86
N LEU A 4 1.58 -6.89 11.81
CA LEU A 4 2.79 -6.35 11.22
C LEU A 4 2.78 -6.56 9.71
N LEU A 5 2.65 -5.47 8.95
CA LEU A 5 2.83 -5.48 7.50
C LEU A 5 4.29 -5.87 7.20
N THR A 6 4.51 -7.11 6.74
CA THR A 6 5.85 -7.62 6.47
C THR A 6 6.30 -7.23 5.07
N LEU A 7 7.15 -6.19 4.98
CA LEU A 7 7.78 -5.79 3.72
C LEU A 7 8.96 -6.72 3.41
N ARG A 8 8.84 -7.56 2.37
CA ARG A 8 10.00 -8.32 1.84
C ARG A 8 10.58 -7.61 0.63
N ILE A 9 11.80 -7.09 0.77
CA ILE A 9 12.56 -6.48 -0.32
C ILE A 9 13.45 -7.57 -0.94
N PHE A 10 13.21 -7.90 -2.21
CA PHE A 10 14.12 -8.73 -3.00
C PHE A 10 15.13 -7.80 -3.69
N THR A 11 16.41 -7.93 -3.36
CA THR A 11 17.49 -7.18 -4.01
C THR A 11 18.21 -8.10 -5.00
N ASP A 12 17.97 -7.89 -6.29
CA ASP A 12 18.83 -8.37 -7.36
C ASP A 12 19.83 -7.26 -7.71
N ASP A 13 21.09 -7.60 -8.01
CA ASP A 13 22.24 -6.69 -8.13
C ASP A 13 22.22 -5.79 -9.40
N GLN A 14 21.07 -5.74 -10.07
CA GLN A 14 20.74 -4.79 -11.14
C GLN A 14 19.74 -3.83 -10.53
N ARG A 15 20.01 -2.51 -10.48
CA ARG A 15 19.11 -1.47 -9.94
C ARG A 15 17.64 -1.83 -10.21
N ALA A 16 17.02 -2.49 -9.25
CA ALA A 16 15.74 -3.12 -9.50
C ALA A 16 14.74 -2.01 -9.78
N ASN A 17 13.93 -2.17 -10.84
CA ASN A 17 12.86 -1.23 -11.12
C ASN A 17 11.75 -1.46 -10.09
N ILE A 18 11.88 -0.78 -8.94
CA ILE A 18 11.00 -0.93 -7.79
C ILE A 18 9.81 0.02 -7.98
N GLY A 19 8.60 -0.55 -8.01
CA GLY A 19 7.35 0.16 -7.83
C GLY A 19 6.76 -0.13 -6.45
N ILE A 20 6.13 0.88 -5.85
CA ILE A 20 5.47 0.77 -4.55
C ILE A 20 3.96 0.89 -4.74
N ILE A 21 3.21 -0.10 -4.27
CA ILE A 21 1.74 -0.13 -4.31
C ILE A 21 1.25 -0.23 -2.86
N VAL A 22 0.42 0.72 -2.44
CA VAL A 22 -0.30 0.69 -1.16
C VAL A 22 -1.76 0.40 -1.46
N VAL A 23 -2.29 -0.64 -0.82
CA VAL A 23 -3.69 -1.03 -0.93
C VAL A 23 -4.36 -0.77 0.41
N VAL A 24 -5.50 -0.08 0.39
CA VAL A 24 -6.29 0.22 1.58
C VAL A 24 -7.73 -0.20 1.35
N ASP A 25 -8.39 -0.60 2.43
CA ASP A 25 -9.82 -0.88 2.48
C ASP A 25 -10.42 0.05 3.53
N GLY A 26 -11.46 0.80 3.16
CA GLY A 26 -12.05 1.76 4.09
C GLY A 26 -12.78 2.95 3.48
N GLY A 27 -12.67 3.16 2.16
CA GLY A 27 -13.24 4.34 1.53
C GLY A 27 -12.63 5.65 2.06
N SER A 28 -13.24 6.78 1.71
CA SER A 28 -12.67 8.10 2.02
C SER A 28 -12.55 8.42 3.51
N GLU A 29 -13.33 7.77 4.38
CA GLU A 29 -13.38 8.10 5.82
C GLU A 29 -12.25 7.43 6.63
N GLN A 30 -11.75 6.27 6.21
CA GLN A 30 -10.63 5.58 6.88
C GLN A 30 -9.25 5.94 6.29
N LEU A 31 -9.21 6.65 5.16
CA LEU A 31 -7.96 7.15 4.60
C LEU A 31 -7.23 8.12 5.56
N ASP A 32 -7.99 8.84 6.38
CA ASP A 32 -7.45 9.78 7.38
C ASP A 32 -6.63 9.02 8.45
N ASP A 33 -7.08 7.84 8.88
CA ASP A 33 -6.35 7.01 9.86
C ASP A 33 -5.00 6.52 9.32
N TYR A 34 -4.88 6.40 8.00
CA TYR A 34 -3.66 5.97 7.31
C TYR A 34 -2.85 7.13 6.71
N GLU A 35 -3.27 8.38 6.88
CA GLU A 35 -2.67 9.55 6.22
C GLU A 35 -1.16 9.63 6.46
N LEU A 36 -0.74 9.45 7.72
CA LEU A 36 0.68 9.52 8.09
C LEU A 36 1.50 8.43 7.40
N ALA A 37 0.98 7.20 7.34
CA ALA A 37 1.66 6.07 6.72
C ALA A 37 1.77 6.29 5.20
N ILE A 38 0.67 6.66 4.55
CA ILE A 38 0.62 6.96 3.11
C ILE A 38 1.59 8.09 2.77
N ARG A 39 1.59 9.17 3.54
CA ARG A 39 2.48 10.33 3.33
C ARG A 39 3.95 9.95 3.48
N THR A 40 4.27 9.13 4.46
CA THR A 40 5.64 8.66 4.70
C THR A 40 6.14 7.82 3.52
N VAL A 41 5.34 6.85 3.07
CA VAL A 41 5.70 5.98 1.94
C VAL A 41 5.80 6.77 0.64
N ARG A 42 4.88 7.71 0.38
CA ARG A 42 4.96 8.61 -0.78
C ARG A 42 6.22 9.49 -0.76
N CYS A 43 6.62 9.98 0.40
CA CYS A 43 7.83 10.78 0.53
C CYS A 43 9.07 9.93 0.19
N TYR A 44 9.15 8.72 0.74
CA TYR A 44 10.21 7.76 0.46
C TYR A 44 10.28 7.38 -1.03
N SER A 45 9.13 7.07 -1.65
CA SER A 45 9.05 6.72 -3.07
C SER A 45 9.51 7.87 -3.95
N THR A 46 9.16 9.11 -3.59
CA THR A 46 9.58 10.32 -4.32
C THR A 46 11.10 10.52 -4.24
N TYR A 47 11.68 10.37 -3.05
CA TYR A 47 13.13 10.52 -2.84
C TYR A 47 13.94 9.51 -3.67
N HIS A 48 13.47 8.26 -3.73
CA HIS A 48 14.14 7.19 -4.48
C HIS A 48 13.69 7.07 -5.95
N LYS A 49 12.75 7.91 -6.40
CA LYS A 49 12.16 7.87 -7.75
C LYS A 49 11.47 6.54 -8.09
N TYR A 50 10.83 5.92 -7.10
CA TYR A 50 10.00 4.75 -7.28
C TYR A 50 8.57 5.19 -7.68
N PRO A 51 7.98 4.62 -8.75
CA PRO A 51 6.56 4.79 -9.04
C PRO A 51 5.71 4.43 -7.81
N PHE A 52 4.72 5.25 -7.49
CA PHE A 52 3.84 5.06 -6.33
C PHE A 52 2.38 5.03 -6.76
N TYR A 53 1.66 4.00 -6.31
CA TYR A 53 0.23 3.81 -6.55
C TYR A 53 -0.50 3.58 -5.23
N LEU A 54 -1.60 4.30 -5.02
CA LEU A 54 -2.54 4.08 -3.93
C LEU A 54 -3.82 3.50 -4.52
N ILE A 55 -4.25 2.34 -4.04
CA ILE A 55 -5.47 1.67 -4.48
C ILE A 55 -6.39 1.57 -3.26
N ASP A 56 -7.55 2.21 -3.35
CA ASP A 56 -8.64 2.07 -2.38
C ASP A 56 -9.64 1.03 -2.90
N VAL A 57 -9.64 -0.14 -2.28
CA VAL A 57 -10.52 -1.25 -2.69
C VAL A 57 -11.96 -1.05 -2.23
N GLY A 58 -12.20 -0.22 -1.22
CA GLY A 58 -13.54 0.11 -0.73
C GLY A 58 -14.36 0.91 -1.74
N THR A 59 -13.69 1.61 -2.66
CA THR A 59 -14.34 2.40 -3.72
C THR A 59 -14.67 1.62 -4.99
N ASN A 60 -14.18 0.39 -5.15
CA ASN A 60 -14.37 -0.42 -6.36
C ASN A 60 -14.67 -1.89 -6.02
N SER A 61 -15.94 -2.29 -6.23
CA SER A 61 -16.43 -3.64 -5.95
C SER A 61 -15.71 -4.75 -6.74
N THR A 62 -15.18 -4.45 -7.92
CA THR A 62 -14.41 -5.42 -8.70
C THR A 62 -13.06 -5.68 -8.05
N ILE A 63 -12.38 -4.62 -7.59
CA ILE A 63 -11.08 -4.74 -6.92
C ILE A 63 -11.26 -5.37 -5.54
N SER A 64 -12.29 -4.98 -4.78
CA SER A 64 -12.65 -5.60 -3.50
C SER A 64 -12.86 -7.12 -3.63
N PHE A 65 -13.50 -7.57 -4.70
CA PHE A 65 -13.69 -9.00 -4.97
C PHE A 65 -12.37 -9.75 -5.24
N PHE A 66 -11.45 -9.14 -6.00
CA PHE A 66 -10.16 -9.78 -6.31
C PHE A 66 -9.14 -9.69 -5.18
N CYS A 67 -9.24 -8.69 -4.31
CA CYS A 67 -8.29 -8.39 -3.25
C CYS A 67 -8.99 -8.25 -1.88
N PRO A 68 -9.64 -9.30 -1.37
CA PRO A 68 -10.34 -9.24 -0.09
C PRO A 68 -9.34 -8.97 1.04
N GLN A 69 -9.52 -7.86 1.76
CA GLN A 69 -8.73 -7.51 2.95
C GLN A 69 -9.44 -8.08 4.19
N GLU A 70 -9.50 -9.41 4.33
CA GLU A 70 -10.08 -10.02 5.54
C GLU A 70 -9.10 -9.91 6.71
N ASP A 71 -9.54 -9.29 7.79
CA ASP A 71 -8.87 -9.33 9.09
C ASP A 71 -9.20 -10.70 9.73
N VAL A 72 -8.29 -11.67 9.60
CA VAL A 72 -8.39 -12.93 10.34
C VAL A 72 -8.13 -12.65 11.82
N GLY A 73 -9.22 -12.37 12.53
CA GLY A 73 -9.25 -12.14 13.97
C GLY A 73 -8.73 -13.30 14.82
#